data_AF-A0A3E0KEY9-F1
#
_entry.id   AF-A0A3E0KEY9-F1
#
_cell.length_a   1.000
_cell.length_b   1.000
_cell.length_c   1.000
_cell.angle_alpha   90.00
_cell.angle_beta   90.00
_cell.angle_gamma   90.00
#
_symmetry.space_group_name_H-M   'P 1'
#
loop_
_entity.id
_entity.type
_entity.pdbx_description
1 polymer ?
#
loop_
_entity_poly.entity_id
_entity_poly.type
_entity_poly.pdbx_seq_one_letter_code
_entity_poly.pdbx_strand_id
1 'polypeptide(L)'
;MCGIVGYAGRRQALPILLDGLRRLEYRGYDSAGVAVLNNGTVEVRRAAGRLENLVERLAQDPIPGGQVGIGHTRWATHGRPSDVNAHPHCDCSGQFAVVHNGIIENHAALRRRLEDTGHRFTSETDTEVIAHLLEAEYDGDLAEAVRRVVGQLGGALAPGLATPPGPGRIRAVGPESPLIVGLGRDENFVASDIPALLPYTRRIHVLENGEMADIRADRVTVTDWNGKPVQKAFIDVTWDADAAEKGGYPHFMLKEIHEQPQALADALRGRLDPDGARVVFEDLSLTPEDARRLRQVYFVACGTAYHASPAAAPLTGRPARGAGPSPFHTRR
;
A
#
# COMPACT_ATOMS: atom_id res chain seq x y z
N MET A 1 -7.72 6.04 -1.23
CA MET A 1 -6.73 5.10 -0.62
C MET A 1 -5.37 5.72 -0.86
N CYS A 2 -4.45 5.80 0.07
CA CYS A 2 -3.16 6.44 -0.24
C CYS A 2 -2.28 5.56 -1.16
N GLY A 3 -1.25 6.15 -1.78
CA GLY A 3 -0.23 5.44 -2.56
C GLY A 3 1.11 5.40 -1.83
N ILE A 4 1.79 4.25 -1.81
CA ILE A 4 3.15 4.09 -1.29
C ILE A 4 4.05 3.53 -2.37
N VAL A 5 5.27 4.05 -2.44
CA VAL A 5 6.37 3.47 -3.22
C VAL A 5 7.66 3.51 -2.40
N GLY A 6 8.53 2.53 -2.60
CA GLY A 6 9.88 2.50 -2.05
C GLY A 6 10.83 1.81 -3.01
N TYR A 7 12.09 2.25 -2.96
CA TYR A 7 13.16 1.76 -3.82
C TYR A 7 14.43 1.56 -3.00
N ALA A 8 15.09 0.41 -3.15
CA ALA A 8 16.43 0.18 -2.65
C ALA A 8 17.27 -0.49 -3.74
N GLY A 9 18.29 0.20 -4.24
CA GLY A 9 19.11 -0.34 -5.35
C GLY A 9 20.40 0.42 -5.55
N ARG A 10 20.85 0.50 -6.82
CA ARG A 10 22.08 1.20 -7.22
C ARG A 10 21.83 2.49 -8.00
N ARG A 11 20.60 2.71 -8.50
CA ARG A 11 20.20 3.91 -9.23
C ARG A 11 19.82 5.03 -8.27
N GLN A 12 19.66 6.25 -8.78
CA GLN A 12 19.07 7.32 -8.00
C GLN A 12 17.61 6.98 -7.69
N ALA A 13 17.22 7.06 -6.42
CA ALA A 13 15.89 6.69 -5.96
C ALA A 13 14.83 7.65 -6.47
N LEU A 14 15.12 8.96 -6.46
CA LEU A 14 14.13 10.01 -6.70
C LEU A 14 13.34 9.83 -8.02
N PRO A 15 13.96 9.61 -9.21
CA PRO A 15 13.21 9.39 -10.44
C PRO A 15 12.27 8.20 -10.39
N ILE A 16 12.69 7.11 -9.73
CA ILE A 16 11.91 5.87 -9.59
C ILE A 16 10.71 6.10 -8.67
N LEU A 17 10.93 6.80 -7.55
CA LEU A 17 9.86 7.17 -6.62
C LEU A 17 8.82 8.07 -7.31
N LEU A 18 9.24 9.09 -8.06
CA LEU A 18 8.32 9.99 -8.76
C LEU A 18 7.51 9.27 -9.85
N ASP A 19 8.12 8.37 -10.60
CA ASP A 19 7.41 7.53 -11.58
C ASP A 19 6.38 6.62 -10.89
N GLY A 20 6.77 5.94 -9.81
CA GLY A 20 5.86 5.12 -9.03
C GLY A 20 4.69 5.92 -8.44
N LEU A 21 4.95 7.10 -7.89
CA LEU A 21 3.90 7.99 -7.37
C LEU A 21 2.94 8.47 -8.46
N ARG A 22 3.45 8.79 -9.65
CA ARG A 22 2.60 9.20 -10.80
C ARG A 22 1.63 8.09 -11.18
N ARG A 23 2.07 6.84 -11.10
CA ARG A 23 1.23 5.66 -11.34
C ARG A 23 0.24 5.37 -10.22
N LEU A 24 0.44 5.94 -9.02
CA LEU A 24 -0.43 5.75 -7.84
C LEU A 24 -1.32 6.96 -7.53
N GLU A 25 -1.24 8.04 -8.30
CA GLU A 25 -1.95 9.30 -8.02
C GLU A 25 -3.49 9.14 -8.05
N TYR A 26 -4.02 8.19 -8.82
CA TYR A 26 -5.46 7.86 -8.81
C TYR A 26 -5.98 7.40 -7.44
N ARG A 27 -5.07 6.99 -6.54
CA ARG A 27 -5.43 6.55 -5.19
C ARG A 27 -5.60 7.75 -4.24
N GLY A 28 -4.75 8.77 -4.37
CA GLY A 28 -4.76 9.98 -3.53
C GLY A 28 -3.98 11.14 -4.16
N TYR A 29 -4.50 12.35 -3.97
CA TYR A 29 -4.03 13.57 -4.66
C TYR A 29 -4.14 14.84 -3.79
N ASP A 30 -4.32 14.68 -2.47
CA ASP A 30 -4.42 15.81 -1.53
C ASP A 30 -3.04 16.36 -1.14
N SER A 31 -2.02 15.50 -1.14
CA SER A 31 -0.62 15.87 -0.99
C SER A 31 0.29 14.73 -1.46
N ALA A 32 1.56 15.05 -1.73
CA ALA A 32 2.59 14.07 -2.06
C ALA A 32 3.92 14.42 -1.40
N GLY A 33 4.77 13.41 -1.20
CA GLY A 33 6.13 13.62 -0.71
C GLY A 33 7.05 12.44 -0.91
N VAL A 34 8.34 12.70 -0.77
CA VAL A 34 9.42 11.72 -0.88
C VAL A 34 10.45 11.94 0.23
N ALA A 35 11.07 10.85 0.66
CA ALA A 35 12.25 10.85 1.51
C ALA A 35 13.32 9.98 0.84
N VAL A 36 14.55 10.48 0.77
CA VAL A 36 15.68 9.78 0.17
C VAL A 36 16.84 9.76 1.17
N LEU A 37 17.43 8.60 1.36
CA LEU A 37 18.62 8.41 2.18
C LEU A 37 19.86 8.82 1.38
N ASN A 38 20.52 9.89 1.81
CA ASN A 38 21.73 10.45 1.23
C ASN A 38 22.86 10.45 2.27
N ASN A 39 23.90 9.64 2.07
CA ASN A 39 25.08 9.60 2.97
C ASN A 39 24.75 9.46 4.47
N GLY A 40 23.69 8.73 4.81
CA GLY A 40 23.25 8.53 6.20
C GLY A 40 22.28 9.59 6.72
N THR A 41 21.95 10.61 5.93
CA THR A 41 20.95 11.64 6.25
C THR A 41 19.69 11.42 5.42
N VAL A 42 18.52 11.59 6.02
CA VAL A 42 17.24 11.49 5.31
C VAL A 42 16.81 12.87 4.82
N GLU A 43 16.69 13.02 3.51
CA GLU A 43 16.25 14.24 2.86
C GLU A 43 14.77 14.12 2.48
N VAL A 44 13.92 14.99 3.04
CA VAL A 44 12.46 14.95 2.83
C VAL A 44 11.99 16.17 2.06
N ARG A 45 11.13 15.96 1.07
CA ARG A 45 10.40 17.03 0.36
C ARG A 45 8.94 16.64 0.22
N ARG A 46 8.07 17.61 0.44
CA ARG A 46 6.62 17.44 0.54
C ARG A 46 5.92 18.63 -0.09
N ALA A 47 4.75 18.39 -0.65
CA ALA A 47 3.88 19.44 -1.18
C ALA A 47 2.41 19.05 -1.02
N ALA A 48 1.58 20.00 -0.59
CA ALA A 48 0.14 19.90 -0.67
C ALA A 48 -0.34 19.94 -2.13
N GLY A 49 -1.44 19.26 -2.40
CA GLY A 49 -2.02 19.12 -3.74
C GLY A 49 -1.48 17.92 -4.51
N ARG A 50 -1.58 18.01 -5.84
CA ARG A 50 -1.20 16.92 -6.75
C ARG A 50 0.30 16.71 -6.83
N LEU A 51 0.71 15.59 -7.42
CA LEU A 51 2.12 15.23 -7.56
C LEU A 51 2.92 16.30 -8.32
N GLU A 52 2.30 17.03 -9.25
CA GLU A 52 2.97 18.12 -9.96
C GLU A 52 3.56 19.17 -9.02
N ASN A 53 2.86 19.52 -7.93
CA ASN A 53 3.36 20.49 -6.96
C ASN A 53 4.65 20.01 -6.28
N LEU A 54 4.77 18.70 -6.01
CA LEU A 54 5.99 18.10 -5.48
C LEU A 54 7.12 18.16 -6.51
N VAL A 55 6.82 17.91 -7.79
CA VAL A 55 7.79 18.00 -8.88
C VAL A 55 8.32 19.43 -9.02
N GLU A 56 7.45 20.43 -8.97
CA GLU A 56 7.84 21.86 -8.98
C GLU A 56 8.70 22.21 -7.76
N ARG A 57 8.32 21.75 -6.57
CA ARG A 57 9.09 21.92 -5.33
C ARG A 57 10.50 21.34 -5.47
N LEU A 58 10.63 20.13 -6.01
CA LEU A 58 11.92 19.44 -6.22
C LEU A 58 12.78 20.11 -7.30
N ALA A 59 12.18 20.83 -8.25
CA ALA A 59 12.94 21.63 -9.21
C ALA A 59 13.57 22.87 -8.57
N GLN A 60 12.91 23.45 -7.55
CA GLN A 60 13.40 24.63 -6.81
C GLN A 60 14.35 24.27 -5.67
N ASP A 61 14.09 23.15 -4.99
CA ASP A 61 14.83 22.66 -3.84
C ASP A 61 15.11 21.15 -4.01
N PRO A 62 16.13 20.80 -4.84
CA PRO A 62 16.41 19.42 -5.19
C PRO A 62 16.96 18.62 -4.02
N ILE A 63 16.61 17.33 -3.99
CA ILE A 63 17.29 16.38 -3.12
C ILE A 63 18.66 16.04 -3.73
N PRO A 64 19.78 16.14 -2.99
CA PRO A 64 21.13 15.98 -3.54
C PRO A 64 21.43 14.60 -4.15
N GLY A 65 20.64 13.58 -3.81
CA GLY A 65 20.73 12.23 -4.36
C GLY A 65 20.53 11.15 -3.31
N GLY A 66 20.67 9.90 -3.71
CA GLY A 66 20.58 8.74 -2.83
C GLY A 66 19.96 7.54 -3.55
N GLN A 67 20.33 6.34 -3.10
CA GLN A 67 19.97 5.09 -3.78
C GLN A 67 18.82 4.34 -3.10
N VAL A 68 18.38 4.84 -1.94
CA VAL A 68 17.29 4.29 -1.17
C VAL A 68 16.33 5.40 -0.80
N GLY A 69 15.04 5.15 -0.95
CA GLY A 69 14.04 6.13 -0.59
C GLY A 69 12.63 5.61 -0.66
N ILE A 70 11.72 6.45 -0.20
CA ILE A 70 10.31 6.15 -0.02
C ILE A 70 9.49 7.34 -0.49
N GLY A 71 8.29 7.09 -0.99
CA GLY A 71 7.38 8.10 -1.51
C GLY A 71 5.95 7.81 -1.11
N HIS A 72 5.14 8.87 -1.03
CA HIS A 72 3.73 8.78 -0.69
C HIS A 72 2.87 9.74 -1.50
N THR A 73 1.67 9.29 -1.86
CA THR A 73 0.55 10.15 -2.25
C THR A 73 -0.59 9.96 -1.27
N ARG A 74 -1.16 11.07 -0.80
CA ARG A 74 -2.08 11.09 0.34
C ARG A 74 -3.51 11.38 -0.09
N TRP A 75 -4.43 10.64 0.52
CA TRP A 75 -5.84 10.99 0.66
C TRP A 75 -6.06 11.31 2.15
N ALA A 76 -6.31 12.56 2.48
CA ALA A 76 -6.29 13.02 3.87
C ALA A 76 -7.50 12.49 4.66
N THR A 77 -7.23 11.86 5.81
CA THR A 77 -8.26 11.43 6.79
C THR A 77 -8.15 12.21 8.11
N HIS A 78 -6.93 12.37 8.62
CA HIS A 78 -6.60 13.18 9.80
C HIS A 78 -5.72 14.38 9.43
N GLY A 79 -6.04 15.57 9.92
CA GLY A 79 -5.33 16.80 9.58
C GLY A 79 -5.60 17.27 8.14
N ARG A 80 -5.71 18.59 7.97
CA ARG A 80 -5.96 19.19 6.64
C ARG A 80 -4.83 18.88 5.66
N PRO A 81 -5.10 18.80 4.34
CA PRO A 81 -4.06 18.78 3.32
C PRO A 81 -3.11 19.98 3.49
N SER A 82 -1.83 19.70 3.76
CA SER A 82 -0.77 20.69 3.94
C SER A 82 0.59 20.03 3.74
N ASP A 83 1.63 20.82 3.48
CA ASP A 83 3.02 20.31 3.38
C ASP A 83 3.44 19.60 4.67
N VAL A 84 2.99 20.10 5.82
CA VAL A 84 3.31 19.59 7.15
C VAL A 84 2.64 18.24 7.43
N ASN A 85 1.40 18.06 6.97
CA ASN A 85 0.63 16.82 7.13
C ASN A 85 0.85 15.82 5.98
N ALA A 86 1.64 16.19 4.96
CA ALA A 86 2.05 15.26 3.92
C ALA A 86 3.10 14.30 4.48
N HIS A 87 3.05 13.06 4.00
CA HIS A 87 4.07 12.05 4.28
C HIS A 87 5.24 12.25 3.30
N PRO A 88 6.46 11.78 3.60
CA PRO A 88 6.87 11.06 4.82
C PRO A 88 6.97 11.93 6.08
N HIS A 89 6.66 11.36 7.25
CA HIS A 89 6.88 11.95 8.57
C HIS A 89 8.24 11.54 9.13
N CYS A 90 8.89 12.44 9.87
CA CYS A 90 10.18 12.19 10.50
C CYS A 90 10.08 12.20 12.02
N ASP A 91 11.07 11.62 12.68
CA ASP A 91 11.28 11.73 14.12
C ASP A 91 11.95 13.05 14.51
N CYS A 92 12.21 13.30 15.80
CA CYS A 92 12.82 14.57 16.22
C CYS A 92 14.24 14.75 15.70
N SER A 93 14.97 13.66 15.46
CA SER A 93 16.36 13.70 14.99
C SER A 93 16.50 13.66 13.46
N GLY A 94 15.41 13.40 12.73
CA GLY A 94 15.43 13.23 11.27
C GLY A 94 16.14 11.96 10.80
N GLN A 95 16.34 10.98 11.68
CA GLN A 95 16.95 9.69 11.36
C GLN A 95 15.99 8.74 10.67
N PHE A 96 14.70 8.81 11.02
CA PHE A 96 13.66 7.98 10.45
C PHE A 96 12.75 8.82 9.57
N ALA A 97 12.37 8.28 8.43
CA ALA A 97 11.22 8.75 7.66
C ALA A 97 10.21 7.62 7.53
N VAL A 98 8.93 7.92 7.67
CA VAL A 98 7.81 6.98 7.65
C VAL A 98 6.72 7.45 6.71
N VAL A 99 6.26 6.53 5.86
CA VAL A 99 4.99 6.64 5.11
C VAL A 99 4.00 5.62 5.66
N HIS A 100 2.70 5.85 5.50
CA HIS A 100 1.66 5.02 6.10
C HIS A 100 0.36 5.09 5.29
N ASN A 101 -0.30 3.94 5.14
CA ASN A 101 -1.62 3.80 4.53
C ASN A 101 -2.57 3.13 5.51
N GLY A 102 -3.33 3.92 6.26
CA GLY A 102 -4.27 3.40 7.25
C GLY A 102 -4.68 4.47 8.23
N ILE A 103 -5.24 4.04 9.36
CA ILE A 103 -5.57 4.90 10.50
C ILE A 103 -5.05 4.22 11.77
N ILE A 104 -4.30 4.97 12.57
CA ILE A 104 -3.87 4.53 13.91
C ILE A 104 -4.91 5.01 14.92
N GLU A 105 -5.75 4.09 15.39
CA GLU A 105 -6.92 4.41 16.21
C GLU A 105 -6.53 4.96 17.59
N ASN A 106 -5.41 4.49 18.15
CA ASN A 106 -4.91 4.92 19.46
C ASN A 106 -3.86 6.04 19.39
N HIS A 107 -3.69 6.73 18.25
CA HIS A 107 -2.64 7.75 18.06
C HIS A 107 -2.67 8.87 19.11
N ALA A 108 -3.85 9.30 19.56
CA ALA A 108 -3.97 10.37 20.55
C ALA A 108 -3.37 10.00 21.90
N ALA A 109 -3.51 8.74 22.33
CA ALA A 109 -2.90 8.25 23.57
C ALA A 109 -1.38 8.09 23.41
N LEU A 110 -0.93 7.57 22.27
CA LEU A 110 0.49 7.40 21.95
C LEU A 110 1.20 8.75 21.89
N ARG A 111 0.61 9.73 21.20
CA ARG A 111 1.13 11.11 21.09
C ARG A 111 1.34 11.74 22.46
N ARG A 112 0.33 11.73 23.34
CA ARG A 112 0.44 12.31 24.69
C ARG A 112 1.61 11.70 25.48
N ARG A 113 1.75 10.38 25.48
CA ARG A 113 2.84 9.68 26.16
C ARG A 113 4.23 10.07 25.59
N LEU A 114 4.33 10.25 24.28
CA LEU A 114 5.57 10.67 23.63
C LEU A 114 5.89 12.15 23.92
N GLU A 115 4.88 13.01 23.94
CA GLU A 115 5.03 14.42 24.35
C GLU A 115 5.49 14.52 25.82
N ASP A 116 4.91 13.72 26.71
CA ASP A 116 5.30 13.65 28.14
C ASP A 116 6.75 13.19 28.35
N THR A 117 7.32 12.47 27.38
CA THR A 117 8.72 12.00 27.39
C THR A 117 9.65 12.90 26.57
N GLY A 118 9.14 14.03 26.05
CA GLY A 118 9.94 15.09 25.42
C GLY A 118 9.99 15.07 23.89
N HIS A 119 9.27 14.17 23.23
CA HIS A 119 9.17 14.18 21.77
C HIS A 119 8.36 15.39 21.27
N ARG A 120 8.79 15.98 20.15
CA ARG A 120 8.15 17.16 19.56
C ARG A 120 7.50 16.80 18.22
N PHE A 121 6.18 16.78 18.24
CA PHE A 121 5.38 16.60 17.04
C PHE A 121 5.24 17.91 16.26
N THR A 122 5.21 17.78 14.94
CA THR A 122 5.13 18.90 13.99
C THR A 122 3.85 18.88 13.17
N SER A 123 3.17 17.74 13.08
CA SER A 123 1.95 17.55 12.30
C SER A 123 0.74 17.25 13.18
N GLU A 124 -0.44 17.24 12.56
CA GLU A 124 -1.71 16.83 13.15
C GLU A 124 -2.07 15.37 12.81
N THR A 125 -1.17 14.66 12.12
CA THR A 125 -1.46 13.32 11.63
C THR A 125 -1.28 12.28 12.73
N ASP A 126 -2.06 11.21 12.59
CA ASP A 126 -1.87 9.97 13.34
C ASP A 126 -0.52 9.32 12.99
N THR A 127 -0.12 9.36 11.73
CA THR A 127 1.08 8.69 11.20
C THR A 127 2.38 9.11 11.87
N GLU A 128 2.53 10.39 12.25
CA GLU A 128 3.75 10.90 12.88
C GLU A 128 4.12 10.16 14.18
N VAL A 129 3.14 9.57 14.88
CA VAL A 129 3.43 8.76 16.09
C VAL A 129 4.34 7.57 15.77
N ILE A 130 4.28 7.00 14.56
CA ILE A 130 5.13 5.86 14.18
C ILE A 130 6.61 6.29 14.16
N ALA A 131 6.91 7.47 13.61
CA ALA A 131 8.28 7.96 13.52
C ALA A 131 8.87 8.19 14.93
N HIS A 132 8.11 8.79 15.83
CA HIS A 132 8.53 9.00 17.21
C HIS A 132 8.57 7.72 18.06
N LEU A 133 7.68 6.75 17.81
CA LEU A 133 7.79 5.44 18.44
C LEU A 133 9.05 4.70 17.98
N LEU A 134 9.41 4.78 16.69
CA LEU A 134 10.67 4.21 16.21
C LEU A 134 11.86 4.88 16.87
N GLU A 135 11.85 6.21 16.99
CA GLU A 135 12.86 6.98 17.73
C GLU A 135 13.00 6.51 19.19
N ALA A 136 11.88 6.30 19.90
CA ALA A 136 11.89 5.87 21.30
C ALA A 136 12.32 4.40 21.48
N GLU A 137 11.95 3.53 20.53
CA GLU A 137 12.17 2.09 20.63
C GLU A 137 13.50 1.63 20.00
N TYR A 138 14.20 2.48 19.25
CA TYR A 138 15.41 2.08 18.54
C TYR A 138 16.63 1.99 19.46
N ASP A 139 17.17 0.78 19.59
CA ASP A 139 18.35 0.44 20.40
C ASP A 139 19.55 -0.04 19.54
N GLY A 140 19.45 0.14 18.22
CA GLY A 140 20.41 -0.37 17.24
C GLY A 140 19.83 -1.45 16.32
N ASP A 141 18.79 -2.17 16.74
CA ASP A 141 18.10 -3.15 15.89
C ASP A 141 16.75 -2.62 15.37
N LEU A 142 16.74 -2.21 14.09
CA LEU A 142 15.52 -1.68 13.47
C LEU A 142 14.42 -2.76 13.38
N ALA A 143 14.78 -4.03 13.21
CA ALA A 143 13.78 -5.09 13.07
C ALA A 143 13.01 -5.28 14.39
N GLU A 144 13.72 -5.26 15.51
CA GLU A 144 13.09 -5.35 16.84
C GLU A 144 12.35 -4.06 17.21
N ALA A 145 12.91 -2.89 16.90
CA ALA A 145 12.21 -1.62 17.09
C ALA A 145 10.87 -1.61 16.34
N VAL A 146 10.84 -1.97 15.04
CA VAL A 146 9.60 -2.06 14.27
C VAL A 146 8.60 -3.03 14.91
N ARG A 147 9.03 -4.21 15.39
CA ARG A 147 8.14 -5.16 16.07
C ARG A 147 7.53 -4.58 17.35
N ARG A 148 8.34 -3.88 18.17
CA ARG A 148 7.85 -3.20 19.38
C ARG A 148 6.88 -2.08 19.05
N VAL A 149 7.15 -1.30 18.00
CA VAL A 149 6.24 -0.25 17.53
C VAL A 149 4.91 -0.86 17.06
N VAL A 150 4.96 -1.87 16.20
CA VAL A 150 3.77 -2.60 15.70
C VAL A 150 2.90 -3.12 16.84
N GLY A 151 3.50 -3.70 17.89
CA GLY A 151 2.77 -4.19 19.06
C GLY A 151 2.07 -3.09 19.88
N GLN A 152 2.39 -1.82 19.66
CA GLN A 152 1.76 -0.67 20.34
C GLN A 152 0.66 0.01 19.52
N LEU A 153 0.57 -0.27 18.21
CA LEU A 153 -0.41 0.37 17.34
C LEU A 153 -1.79 -0.30 17.49
N GLY A 154 -2.82 0.52 17.64
CA GLY A 154 -4.23 0.10 17.62
C GLY A 154 -4.86 0.38 16.26
N GLY A 155 -5.66 -0.56 15.77
CA GLY A 155 -6.32 -0.51 14.46
C GLY A 155 -5.62 -1.38 13.41
N ALA A 156 -6.05 -1.24 12.15
CA ALA A 156 -5.46 -1.96 11.03
C ALA A 156 -4.00 -1.56 10.84
N LEU A 157 -3.10 -2.55 10.97
CA LEU A 157 -1.68 -2.36 10.75
C LEU A 157 -1.46 -1.81 9.35
N ALA A 158 -0.63 -0.78 9.24
CA ALA A 158 -0.47 -0.05 8.01
C ALA A 158 1.00 0.12 7.67
N PRO A 159 1.34 0.05 6.37
CA PRO A 159 2.70 -0.16 5.90
C PRO A 159 3.56 1.06 6.23
N GLY A 160 4.47 0.90 7.18
CA GLY A 160 5.57 1.80 7.46
C GLY A 160 6.77 1.44 6.59
N LEU A 161 7.33 2.41 5.87
CA LEU A 161 8.70 2.29 5.35
C LEU A 161 9.62 3.08 6.27
N ALA A 162 10.67 2.46 6.82
CA ALA A 162 11.66 3.15 7.65
C ALA A 162 13.08 2.93 7.11
N THR A 163 13.87 4.01 7.04
CA THR A 163 15.30 3.99 6.73
C THR A 163 16.09 4.22 8.02
N PRO A 164 16.88 3.26 8.53
CA PRO A 164 17.74 3.50 9.70
C PRO A 164 19.02 4.23 9.31
N PRO A 165 19.80 4.74 10.30
CA PRO A 165 21.22 5.01 10.09
C PRO A 165 21.94 3.69 9.69
N GLY A 166 22.57 3.67 8.52
CA GLY A 166 23.29 2.50 8.01
C GLY A 166 23.01 2.18 6.54
N PRO A 167 23.58 1.08 5.98
CA PRO A 167 23.52 0.83 4.55
C PRO A 167 22.09 0.51 4.07
N GLY A 168 21.58 1.44 3.28
CA GLY A 168 20.62 1.28 2.17
C GLY A 168 19.58 0.18 2.29
N ARG A 169 18.65 0.32 3.24
CA ARG A 169 17.52 -0.61 3.38
C ARG A 169 16.20 0.09 3.65
N ILE A 170 15.13 -0.63 3.37
CA ILE A 170 13.76 -0.27 3.69
C ILE A 170 13.15 -1.43 4.50
N ARG A 171 12.55 -1.11 5.65
CA ARG A 171 11.65 -2.05 6.34
C ARG A 171 10.24 -1.84 5.86
N ALA A 172 9.55 -2.90 5.47
CA ALA A 172 8.16 -2.81 5.04
C ALA A 172 7.30 -3.75 5.88
N VAL A 173 6.20 -3.24 6.40
CA VAL A 173 5.29 -3.98 7.29
C VAL A 173 4.04 -4.40 6.51
N GLY A 174 3.76 -5.70 6.51
CA GLY A 174 2.63 -6.38 5.89
C GLY A 174 1.30 -5.95 6.53
N PRO A 175 0.45 -5.21 5.82
CA PRO A 175 -0.78 -4.65 6.40
C PRO A 175 -1.99 -5.58 6.23
N GLU A 176 -3.15 -5.15 6.75
CA GLU A 176 -4.45 -5.69 6.30
C GLU A 176 -4.79 -5.32 4.83
N SER A 177 -4.09 -4.32 4.29
CA SER A 177 -4.14 -3.89 2.89
C SER A 177 -2.89 -4.38 2.14
N PRO A 178 -2.97 -4.83 0.87
CA PRO A 178 -1.83 -5.44 0.20
C PRO A 178 -0.66 -4.47 0.03
N LEU A 179 0.54 -4.92 0.46
CA LEU A 179 1.81 -4.30 0.10
C LEU A 179 2.61 -5.27 -0.75
N ILE A 180 3.05 -4.82 -1.92
CA ILE A 180 3.71 -5.64 -2.92
C ILE A 180 5.20 -5.33 -2.91
N VAL A 181 6.03 -6.35 -2.80
CA VAL A 181 7.49 -6.27 -2.93
C VAL A 181 7.88 -6.72 -4.34
N GLY A 182 8.52 -5.85 -5.10
CA GLY A 182 9.05 -6.14 -6.43
C GLY A 182 10.51 -6.57 -6.36
N LEU A 183 10.86 -7.65 -7.06
CA LEU A 183 12.19 -8.24 -7.09
C LEU A 183 12.94 -7.85 -8.37
N GLY A 184 14.03 -7.11 -8.25
CA GLY A 184 14.89 -6.73 -9.37
C GLY A 184 16.23 -7.47 -9.37
N ARG A 185 17.16 -6.99 -10.20
CA ARG A 185 18.57 -7.43 -10.19
C ARG A 185 19.41 -6.31 -9.59
N ASP A 186 20.04 -6.55 -8.44
CA ASP A 186 20.75 -5.53 -7.65
C ASP A 186 19.89 -4.31 -7.25
N GLU A 187 18.57 -4.48 -7.23
CA GLU A 187 17.60 -3.51 -6.75
C GLU A 187 16.29 -4.21 -6.41
N ASN A 188 15.56 -3.66 -5.45
CA ASN A 188 14.25 -4.14 -5.04
C ASN A 188 13.32 -2.96 -4.75
N PHE A 189 12.03 -3.24 -4.82
CA PHE A 189 10.97 -2.24 -4.80
C PHE A 189 9.88 -2.64 -3.82
N VAL A 190 9.11 -1.66 -3.35
CA VAL A 190 7.89 -1.89 -2.61
C VAL A 190 6.83 -0.89 -3.05
N ALA A 191 5.60 -1.33 -3.21
CA ALA A 191 4.49 -0.43 -3.54
C ALA A 191 3.16 -0.94 -3.00
N SER A 192 2.22 -0.01 -2.84
CA SER A 192 0.83 -0.34 -2.49
C SER A 192 -0.01 -0.85 -3.67
N ASP A 193 0.53 -0.82 -4.90
CA ASP A 193 -0.08 -1.44 -6.07
C ASP A 193 0.95 -1.87 -7.12
N ILE A 194 0.62 -2.90 -7.88
CA ILE A 194 1.47 -3.53 -8.90
C ILE A 194 1.85 -2.57 -10.04
N PRO A 195 0.96 -1.71 -10.59
CA PRO A 195 1.31 -0.83 -11.71
C PRO A 195 2.54 0.06 -11.46
N ALA A 196 2.79 0.45 -10.20
CA ALA A 196 3.96 1.24 -9.82
C ALA A 196 5.29 0.49 -9.99
N LEU A 197 5.26 -0.85 -10.06
CA LEU A 197 6.44 -1.71 -10.12
C LEU A 197 6.73 -2.24 -11.52
N LEU A 198 5.71 -2.32 -12.39
CA LEU A 198 5.80 -2.95 -13.71
C LEU A 198 6.88 -2.40 -14.66
N PRO A 199 7.23 -1.10 -14.64
CA PRO A 199 8.36 -0.60 -15.42
C PRO A 199 9.71 -1.20 -15.02
N TYR A 200 9.81 -1.77 -13.82
CA TYR A 200 11.07 -2.21 -13.22
C TYR A 200 11.13 -3.72 -13.01
N THR A 201 10.02 -4.37 -12.70
CA THR A 201 9.97 -5.81 -12.51
C THR A 201 8.55 -6.37 -12.65
N ARG A 202 8.48 -7.62 -13.10
CA ARG A 202 7.26 -8.43 -13.11
C ARG A 202 7.26 -9.53 -12.05
N ARG A 203 8.36 -9.69 -11.30
CA ARG A 203 8.47 -10.67 -10.22
C ARG A 203 8.13 -10.00 -8.90
N ILE A 204 7.05 -10.44 -8.28
CA ILE A 204 6.56 -9.82 -7.05
C ILE A 204 6.31 -10.83 -5.92
N HIS A 205 6.32 -10.36 -4.69
CA HIS A 205 5.72 -11.03 -3.55
C HIS A 205 4.65 -10.11 -2.95
N VAL A 206 3.56 -10.68 -2.46
CA VAL A 206 2.58 -9.93 -1.65
C VAL A 206 2.90 -10.18 -0.19
N LEU A 207 3.09 -9.11 0.58
CA LEU A 207 3.20 -9.20 2.03
C LEU A 207 1.82 -9.37 2.64
N GLU A 208 1.71 -10.34 3.52
CA GLU A 208 0.49 -10.67 4.26
C GLU A 208 0.49 -10.00 5.63
N ASN A 209 -0.69 -9.87 6.22
CA ASN A 209 -0.81 -9.47 7.61
C ASN A 209 -0.04 -10.45 8.49
N GLY A 210 0.84 -9.96 9.36
CA GLY A 210 1.76 -10.82 10.11
C GLY A 210 3.22 -10.71 9.69
N GLU A 211 3.49 -10.17 8.50
CA GLU A 211 4.81 -10.23 7.87
C GLU A 211 5.55 -8.88 7.88
N MET A 212 6.87 -8.94 7.90
CA MET A 212 7.77 -7.80 7.72
C MET A 212 8.88 -8.14 6.74
N ALA A 213 9.15 -7.27 5.78
CA ALA A 213 10.27 -7.38 4.84
C ALA A 213 11.45 -6.48 5.22
N ASP A 214 12.67 -7.03 5.12
CA ASP A 214 13.92 -6.27 4.92
C ASP A 214 14.16 -6.18 3.41
N ILE A 215 14.17 -4.96 2.87
CA ILE A 215 14.36 -4.73 1.44
C ILE A 215 15.66 -3.98 1.25
N ARG A 216 16.62 -4.62 0.58
CA ARG A 216 17.94 -4.06 0.24
C ARG A 216 18.18 -4.19 -1.25
N ALA A 217 19.23 -3.58 -1.76
CA ALA A 217 19.62 -3.73 -3.17
C ALA A 217 19.89 -5.19 -3.55
N ASP A 218 20.61 -5.92 -2.71
CA ASP A 218 21.11 -7.28 -2.97
C ASP A 218 20.12 -8.38 -2.56
N ARG A 219 19.18 -8.09 -1.66
CA ARG A 219 18.31 -9.12 -1.08
C ARG A 219 17.00 -8.57 -0.52
N VAL A 220 16.01 -9.45 -0.50
CA VAL A 220 14.76 -9.30 0.25
C VAL A 220 14.63 -10.48 1.21
N THR A 221 14.35 -10.20 2.48
CA THR A 221 14.04 -11.24 3.47
C THR A 221 12.75 -10.91 4.19
N VAL A 222 11.88 -11.90 4.39
CA VAL A 222 10.60 -11.73 5.10
C VAL A 222 10.62 -12.52 6.39
N THR A 223 10.11 -11.92 7.47
CA THR A 223 9.91 -12.57 8.78
C THR A 223 8.51 -12.32 9.29
N ASP A 224 8.01 -13.20 10.16
CA ASP A 224 6.81 -12.91 10.96
C ASP A 224 7.11 -11.96 12.14
N TRP A 225 6.08 -11.62 12.92
CA TRP A 225 6.22 -10.81 14.14
C TRP A 225 7.07 -11.45 15.24
N ASN A 226 7.31 -12.76 15.20
CA ASN A 226 8.20 -13.46 16.12
C ASN A 226 9.66 -13.52 15.60
N GLY A 227 9.91 -12.91 14.43
CA GLY A 227 11.22 -12.93 13.78
C GLY A 227 11.57 -14.22 13.06
N LYS A 228 10.61 -15.14 12.91
CA LYS A 228 10.81 -16.38 12.16
C LYS A 228 10.80 -16.07 10.66
N PRO A 229 11.79 -16.57 9.88
CA PRO A 229 11.79 -16.41 8.43
C PRO A 229 10.54 -17.00 7.77
N VAL A 230 9.97 -16.27 6.82
CA VAL A 230 8.85 -16.71 5.97
C VAL A 230 9.36 -16.87 4.55
N GLN A 231 9.16 -18.07 3.98
CA GLN A 231 9.47 -18.31 2.58
C GLN A 231 8.32 -17.82 1.71
N LYS A 232 8.61 -16.92 0.76
CA LYS A 232 7.63 -16.40 -0.19
C LYS A 232 7.92 -16.98 -1.58
N ALA A 233 6.89 -17.55 -2.21
CA ALA A 233 6.93 -17.82 -3.65
C ALA A 233 6.73 -16.49 -4.40
N PHE A 234 7.47 -16.28 -5.48
CA PHE A 234 7.25 -15.10 -6.32
C PHE A 234 6.12 -15.37 -7.30
N ILE A 235 5.37 -14.33 -7.60
CA ILE A 235 4.32 -14.31 -8.61
C ILE A 235 4.90 -13.58 -9.82
N ASP A 236 4.82 -14.20 -10.99
CA ASP A 236 5.08 -13.54 -12.26
C ASP A 236 3.81 -12.84 -12.73
N VAL A 237 3.86 -11.51 -12.81
CA VAL A 237 2.76 -10.71 -13.33
C VAL A 237 2.73 -10.85 -14.85
N THR A 238 1.65 -11.41 -15.38
CA THR A 238 1.52 -11.74 -16.81
C THR A 238 0.81 -10.67 -17.63
N TRP A 239 0.14 -9.73 -16.99
CA TRP A 239 -0.53 -8.60 -17.65
C TRP A 239 0.40 -7.38 -17.76
N ASP A 240 0.15 -6.53 -18.75
CA ASP A 240 1.02 -5.39 -19.04
C ASP A 240 0.56 -4.08 -18.40
N ALA A 241 1.49 -3.17 -18.15
CA ALA A 241 1.23 -1.86 -17.58
C ALA A 241 0.31 -1.01 -18.47
N ASP A 242 0.34 -1.22 -19.79
CA ASP A 242 -0.53 -0.56 -20.78
C ASP A 242 -2.02 -0.74 -20.47
N ALA A 243 -2.40 -1.88 -19.87
CA ALA A 243 -3.78 -2.11 -19.43
C ALA A 243 -4.21 -1.11 -18.32
N ALA A 244 -3.25 -0.59 -17.55
CA ALA A 244 -3.43 0.40 -16.50
C ALA A 244 -3.18 1.85 -16.97
N GLU A 245 -2.86 2.07 -18.25
CA GLU A 245 -2.70 3.40 -18.83
C GLU A 245 -3.99 3.86 -19.54
N LYS A 246 -4.04 5.11 -20.01
CA LYS A 246 -5.23 5.65 -20.69
C LYS A 246 -5.45 5.07 -22.09
N GLY A 247 -4.49 4.33 -22.66
CA GLY A 247 -4.67 3.62 -23.94
C GLY A 247 -5.17 4.50 -25.10
N GLY A 248 -4.76 5.77 -25.16
CA GLY A 248 -5.21 6.73 -26.18
C GLY A 248 -6.53 7.46 -25.88
N TYR A 249 -7.22 7.14 -24.78
CA TYR A 249 -8.42 7.87 -24.35
C TYR A 249 -8.06 9.14 -23.54
N PRO A 250 -8.90 10.19 -23.59
CA PRO A 250 -8.69 11.41 -22.78
C PRO A 250 -8.73 11.16 -21.26
N HIS A 251 -9.59 10.23 -20.82
CA HIS A 251 -9.84 9.92 -19.41
C HIS A 251 -10.01 8.41 -19.20
N PHE A 252 -9.57 7.90 -18.03
CA PHE A 252 -9.71 6.49 -17.64
C PHE A 252 -11.16 6.01 -17.68
N MET A 253 -12.10 6.80 -17.16
CA MET A 253 -13.53 6.46 -17.17
C MET A 253 -14.05 6.16 -18.59
N LEU A 254 -13.60 6.90 -19.61
CA LEU A 254 -14.01 6.65 -20.98
C LEU A 254 -13.40 5.35 -21.52
N LYS A 255 -12.11 5.11 -21.29
CA LYS A 255 -11.44 3.84 -21.60
C LYS A 255 -12.20 2.66 -20.98
N GLU A 256 -12.44 2.70 -19.68
CA GLU A 256 -13.09 1.62 -18.92
C GLU A 256 -14.52 1.33 -19.41
N ILE A 257 -15.28 2.35 -19.83
CA ILE A 257 -16.60 2.17 -20.45
C ILE A 257 -16.47 1.44 -21.79
N HIS A 258 -15.51 1.83 -22.64
CA HIS A 258 -15.30 1.20 -23.95
C HIS A 258 -14.70 -0.20 -23.86
N GLU A 259 -13.94 -0.52 -22.81
CA GLU A 259 -13.33 -1.83 -22.58
C GLU A 259 -14.26 -2.86 -21.95
N GLN A 260 -15.49 -2.49 -21.58
CA GLN A 260 -16.46 -3.42 -20.97
C GLN A 260 -16.66 -4.74 -21.74
N PRO A 261 -16.72 -4.78 -23.09
CA PRO A 261 -16.84 -6.04 -23.83
C PRO A 261 -15.66 -6.98 -23.60
N GLN A 262 -14.44 -6.44 -23.61
CA GLN A 262 -13.21 -7.21 -23.37
C GLN A 262 -13.12 -7.64 -21.90
N ALA A 263 -13.43 -6.75 -20.97
CA ALA A 263 -13.44 -7.06 -19.54
C ALA A 263 -14.43 -8.19 -19.21
N LEU A 264 -15.60 -8.23 -19.87
CA LEU A 264 -16.55 -9.33 -19.75
C LEU A 264 -15.99 -10.63 -20.33
N ALA A 265 -15.37 -10.58 -21.51
CA ALA A 265 -14.76 -11.76 -22.13
C ALA A 265 -13.63 -12.34 -21.27
N ASP A 266 -12.79 -11.48 -20.67
CA ASP A 266 -11.73 -11.88 -19.75
C ASP A 266 -12.29 -12.47 -18.46
N ALA A 267 -13.37 -11.90 -17.90
CA ALA A 267 -14.03 -12.42 -16.71
C ALA A 267 -14.66 -13.81 -16.90
N LEU A 268 -15.01 -14.17 -18.15
CA LEU A 268 -15.56 -15.49 -18.53
C LEU A 268 -14.48 -16.49 -18.98
N ARG A 269 -13.29 -16.02 -19.36
CA ARG A 269 -12.22 -16.86 -19.90
C ARG A 269 -11.81 -17.92 -18.88
N GLY A 270 -11.77 -19.18 -19.33
CA GLY A 270 -11.42 -20.33 -18.48
C GLY A 270 -12.51 -20.74 -17.49
N ARG A 271 -13.67 -20.07 -17.48
CA ARG A 271 -14.80 -20.38 -16.58
C ARG A 271 -15.98 -21.02 -17.28
N LEU A 272 -15.86 -21.31 -18.57
CA LEU A 272 -16.84 -22.03 -19.35
C LEU A 272 -16.16 -23.30 -19.89
N ASP A 273 -16.90 -24.41 -19.90
CA ASP A 273 -16.46 -25.61 -20.62
C ASP A 273 -16.35 -25.33 -22.14
N PRO A 274 -15.64 -26.16 -22.92
CA PRO A 274 -15.38 -25.90 -24.34
C PRO A 274 -16.64 -25.64 -25.19
N ASP A 275 -17.77 -26.23 -24.78
CA ASP A 275 -19.06 -26.10 -25.48
C ASP A 275 -19.93 -24.95 -24.92
N GLY A 276 -19.45 -24.24 -23.88
CA GLY A 276 -20.13 -23.12 -23.23
C GLY A 276 -21.40 -23.51 -22.46
N ALA A 277 -21.62 -24.80 -22.24
CA ALA A 277 -22.81 -25.36 -21.60
C ALA A 277 -22.74 -25.34 -20.06
N ARG A 278 -21.53 -25.27 -19.49
CA ARG A 278 -21.32 -25.32 -18.05
C ARG A 278 -20.33 -24.27 -17.58
N VAL A 279 -20.62 -23.69 -16.42
CA VAL A 279 -19.68 -22.85 -15.69
C VAL A 279 -18.74 -23.73 -14.89
N VAL A 280 -17.44 -23.48 -15.02
CA VAL A 280 -16.36 -24.20 -14.34
C VAL A 280 -15.63 -23.22 -13.41
N PHE A 281 -15.51 -23.57 -12.14
CA PHE A 281 -14.71 -22.82 -11.17
C PHE A 281 -13.71 -23.79 -10.53
N GLU A 282 -12.47 -23.82 -11.02
CA GLU A 282 -11.42 -24.69 -10.48
C GLU A 282 -11.00 -24.28 -9.06
N ASP A 283 -11.06 -22.98 -8.76
CA ASP A 283 -10.65 -22.41 -7.46
C ASP A 283 -11.77 -22.38 -6.41
N LEU A 284 -12.99 -22.81 -6.76
CA LEU A 284 -14.13 -22.77 -5.84
C LEU A 284 -14.36 -24.16 -5.23
N SER A 285 -13.97 -24.30 -3.95
CA SER A 285 -14.22 -25.50 -3.13
C SER A 285 -15.69 -25.62 -2.69
N LEU A 286 -16.64 -25.44 -3.61
CA LEU A 286 -18.08 -25.58 -3.35
C LEU A 286 -18.62 -26.74 -4.18
N THR A 287 -18.98 -27.84 -3.53
CA THR A 287 -19.59 -28.97 -4.24
C THR A 287 -21.04 -28.65 -4.62
N PRO A 288 -21.62 -29.35 -5.61
CA PRO A 288 -23.06 -29.23 -5.90
C PRO A 288 -23.96 -29.51 -4.68
N GLU A 289 -23.51 -30.37 -3.76
CA GLU A 289 -24.24 -30.68 -2.54
C GLU A 289 -24.20 -29.51 -1.53
N ASP A 290 -23.04 -28.88 -1.38
CA ASP A 290 -22.89 -27.68 -0.55
C ASP A 290 -23.75 -26.54 -1.08
N ALA A 291 -23.73 -26.30 -2.40
CA ALA A 291 -24.56 -25.29 -3.04
C ALA A 291 -26.07 -25.52 -2.82
N ARG A 292 -26.52 -26.78 -2.82
CA ARG A 292 -27.91 -27.14 -2.50
C ARG A 292 -28.28 -26.92 -1.04
N ARG A 293 -27.32 -27.00 -0.12
CA ARG A 293 -27.53 -26.76 1.32
C ARG A 293 -27.59 -25.29 1.69
N LEU A 294 -27.09 -24.38 0.84
CA LEU A 294 -27.19 -22.94 1.05
C LEU A 294 -28.65 -22.49 1.15
N ARG A 295 -29.01 -21.85 2.26
CA ARG A 295 -30.38 -21.35 2.50
C ARG A 295 -30.53 -19.85 2.27
N GLN A 296 -29.43 -19.12 2.32
CA GLN A 296 -29.39 -17.67 2.33
C GLN A 296 -28.07 -17.21 1.74
N VAL A 297 -28.10 -16.17 0.92
CA VAL A 297 -26.91 -15.48 0.41
C VAL A 297 -26.85 -14.09 1.03
N TYR A 298 -25.63 -13.68 1.42
CA TYR A 298 -25.35 -12.33 1.91
C TYR A 298 -24.32 -11.68 0.98
N PHE A 299 -24.66 -10.51 0.45
CA PHE A 299 -23.73 -9.65 -0.28
C PHE A 299 -23.26 -8.56 0.66
N VAL A 300 -21.95 -8.48 0.88
CA VAL A 300 -21.32 -7.44 1.72
C VAL A 300 -20.44 -6.58 0.81
N ALA A 301 -20.80 -5.31 0.63
CA ALA A 301 -20.12 -4.43 -0.31
C ALA A 301 -20.37 -2.94 -0.01
N CYS A 302 -19.61 -2.05 -0.66
CA CYS A 302 -19.71 -0.60 -0.54
C CYS A 302 -19.92 0.06 -1.91
N GLY A 303 -20.59 1.21 -1.95
CA GLY A 303 -20.71 2.05 -3.15
C GLY A 303 -21.24 1.29 -4.37
N THR A 304 -20.60 1.44 -5.53
CA THR A 304 -21.02 0.78 -6.78
C THR A 304 -21.04 -0.75 -6.68
N ALA A 305 -20.16 -1.37 -5.88
CA ALA A 305 -20.19 -2.82 -5.66
C ALA A 305 -21.45 -3.27 -4.89
N TYR A 306 -21.95 -2.44 -3.97
CA TYR A 306 -23.25 -2.68 -3.33
C TYR A 306 -24.39 -2.61 -4.36
N HIS A 307 -24.33 -1.67 -5.32
CA HIS A 307 -25.31 -1.55 -6.39
C HIS A 307 -25.33 -2.72 -7.38
N ALA A 308 -24.26 -3.53 -7.45
CA ALA A 308 -24.28 -4.78 -8.21
C ALA A 308 -25.09 -5.90 -7.51
N SER A 309 -25.27 -5.81 -6.19
CA SER A 309 -25.91 -6.86 -5.39
C SER A 309 -27.39 -7.08 -5.75
N PRO A 310 -28.23 -6.03 -5.94
CA PRO A 310 -29.59 -6.20 -6.42
C PRO A 310 -29.71 -6.87 -7.79
N ALA A 311 -28.74 -6.67 -8.69
CA ALA A 311 -28.72 -7.33 -9.99
C ALA A 311 -28.36 -8.82 -9.89
N ALA A 312 -27.47 -9.18 -8.96
CA ALA A 312 -27.06 -10.57 -8.72
C ALA A 312 -28.05 -11.37 -7.87
N ALA A 313 -28.77 -10.73 -6.94
CA ALA A 313 -29.64 -11.39 -5.97
C ALA A 313 -30.68 -12.35 -6.60
N PRO A 314 -31.43 -11.96 -7.66
CA PRO A 314 -32.39 -12.87 -8.32
C PRO A 314 -31.73 -14.11 -8.92
N LEU A 315 -30.49 -14.00 -9.40
CA LEU A 315 -29.76 -15.09 -10.07
C LEU A 315 -29.36 -16.20 -9.10
N THR A 316 -29.34 -15.93 -7.79
CA THR A 316 -28.97 -16.92 -6.78
C THR A 316 -30.03 -18.01 -6.58
N GLY A 317 -31.29 -17.78 -6.97
CA GLY A 317 -32.40 -18.69 -6.70
C GLY A 317 -32.67 -18.91 -5.20
N ARG A 318 -32.10 -18.07 -4.32
CA ARG A 318 -32.20 -18.15 -2.87
C ARG A 318 -32.58 -16.79 -2.30
N PRO A 319 -33.11 -16.75 -1.06
CA PRO A 319 -33.16 -15.52 -0.29
C PRO A 319 -31.78 -14.85 -0.25
N ALA A 320 -31.71 -13.59 -0.69
CA ALA A 320 -30.48 -12.82 -0.76
C ALA A 320 -30.64 -11.48 -0.03
N ARG A 321 -29.61 -11.04 0.69
CA ARG A 321 -29.59 -9.74 1.39
C ARG A 321 -28.30 -9.00 1.06
N GLY A 322 -28.42 -7.74 0.65
CA GLY A 322 -27.31 -6.81 0.58
C GLY A 322 -27.13 -6.09 1.92
N ALA A 323 -25.90 -5.90 2.36
CA ALA A 323 -25.58 -5.05 3.50
C ALA A 323 -24.33 -4.22 3.21
N GLY A 324 -24.35 -2.96 3.66
CA GLY A 324 -23.13 -2.16 3.79
C GLY A 324 -22.22 -2.72 4.89
N PRO A 325 -20.93 -2.37 4.91
CA PRO A 325 -19.96 -2.90 5.88
C PRO A 325 -20.23 -2.43 7.31
N SER A 326 -20.71 -1.19 7.49
CA SER A 326 -20.95 -0.57 8.81
C SER A 326 -21.89 -1.37 9.72
N PRO A 327 -23.05 -1.88 9.27
CA PRO A 327 -23.93 -2.70 10.10
C PRO A 327 -23.48 -4.16 10.29
N PHE A 328 -22.45 -4.65 9.56
CA PHE A 328 -21.94 -6.02 9.73
C PHE A 328 -20.86 -6.12 10.81
N HIS A 329 -20.09 -5.05 11.04
CA HIS A 329 -19.09 -5.01 12.13
C HIS A 329 -19.69 -4.97 13.53
N THR A 330 -20.96 -4.54 13.69
CA THR A 330 -21.63 -4.42 14.99
C THR A 330 -22.44 -5.65 15.40
N ARG A 331 -22.43 -6.72 14.59
CA ARG A 331 -23.05 -8.01 14.91
C ARG A 331 -22.02 -9.13 14.84
N ARG A 332 -21.13 -9.17 15.83
CA ARG A 332 -20.47 -10.39 16.28
C ARG A 332 -20.77 -10.57 17.76
#